data_AF-A0A2E5X956-F1
#
_entry.id   AF-A0A2E5X956-F1
#
_cell.length_a   1.000
_cell.length_b   1.000
_cell.length_c   1.000
_cell.angle_alpha   90.00
_cell.angle_beta   90.00
_cell.angle_gamma   90.00
#
_symmetry.space_group_name_H-M   'P 1'
#
loop_
_entity.id
_entity.type
_entity.pdbx_description
1 polymer ?
#
loop_
_entity_poly.entity_id
_entity_poly.type
_entity_poly.pdbx_seq_one_letter_code
_entity_poly.pdbx_strand_id
1 'polypeptide(L)'
;AMKEIGEKCGLMPLYAHRLKGVRGDSWRIFRVETTTLTGRLATLARRIPPLPLTRTGKPHLDWDQGLPLHQFLGIVCRKSDDAGLSRLVKDALSIETESESIIEIEQKTIPAWMERFHS
;
A
#
# COMPACT_ATOMS: atom_id res chain seq x y z
N ALA A 1 -6.83 -19.57 11.33
CA ALA A 1 -5.49 -20.13 11.58
C ALA A 1 -4.38 -19.08 11.45
N MET A 2 -3.97 -18.65 10.24
CA MET A 2 -2.83 -17.73 10.07
C MET A 2 -3.01 -16.36 10.75
N LYS A 3 -4.19 -15.75 10.62
CA LYS A 3 -4.52 -14.48 11.30
C LYS A 3 -4.37 -14.60 12.83
N GLU A 4 -5.01 -15.61 13.40
CA GLU A 4 -5.01 -15.85 14.85
C GLU A 4 -3.60 -16.10 15.41
N ILE A 5 -2.78 -16.88 14.70
CA ILE A 5 -1.38 -17.12 15.10
C ILE A 5 -0.57 -15.83 14.99
N GLY A 6 -0.74 -15.08 13.90
CA GLY A 6 -0.10 -13.77 13.74
C GLY A 6 -0.46 -12.82 14.87
N GLU A 7 -1.74 -12.78 15.25
CA GLU A 7 -2.23 -11.92 16.32
C GLU A 7 -1.64 -12.31 17.69
N LYS A 8 -1.62 -13.62 18.00
CA LYS A 8 -1.04 -14.18 19.23
C LYS A 8 0.47 -13.91 19.35
N CYS A 9 1.19 -13.98 18.23
CA CYS A 9 2.64 -13.80 18.21
C CYS A 9 3.08 -12.34 17.99
N GLY A 10 2.16 -11.41 17.70
CA GLY A 10 2.50 -10.04 17.31
C GLY A 10 3.27 -9.97 15.99
N LEU A 11 3.10 -10.96 15.12
CA LEU A 11 3.78 -11.07 13.83
C LEU A 11 2.81 -10.76 12.69
N MET A 12 3.37 -10.32 11.55
CA MET A 12 2.62 -10.08 10.33
C MET A 12 2.77 -11.30 9.40
N PRO A 13 1.74 -12.16 9.28
CA PRO A 13 1.80 -13.27 8.35
C PRO A 13 1.72 -12.75 6.91
N LEU A 14 2.49 -13.38 6.02
CA LEU A 14 2.54 -13.03 4.60
C LEU A 14 2.18 -14.26 3.75
N TYR A 15 1.44 -14.01 2.68
CA TYR A 15 1.29 -14.96 1.57
C TYR A 15 2.25 -14.56 0.45
N ALA A 16 2.89 -15.56 -0.14
CA ALA A 16 3.79 -15.39 -1.28
C ALA A 16 3.26 -16.22 -2.45
N HIS A 17 2.70 -15.55 -3.45
CA HIS A 17 2.17 -16.16 -4.67
C HIS A 17 3.27 -16.19 -5.73
N ARG A 18 3.52 -17.36 -6.33
CA ARG A 18 4.60 -17.55 -7.32
C ARG A 18 4.08 -18.08 -8.65
N LEU A 19 4.45 -17.43 -9.75
CA LEU A 19 4.26 -17.99 -11.10
C LEU A 19 5.35 -18.99 -11.46
N LYS A 20 4.96 -20.09 -12.09
CA LYS A 20 5.88 -21.13 -12.59
C LYS A 20 6.22 -20.88 -14.06
N GLY A 21 7.43 -21.29 -14.48
CA GLY A 21 7.87 -21.15 -15.87
C GLY A 21 8.24 -19.73 -16.30
N VAL A 22 8.21 -18.75 -15.38
CA VAL A 22 8.53 -17.35 -15.64
C VAL A 22 9.96 -17.03 -15.15
N ARG A 23 10.72 -16.27 -15.95
CA ARG A 23 12.03 -15.70 -15.56
C ARG A 23 11.85 -14.31 -14.97
N GLY A 24 12.73 -13.91 -14.04
CA GLY A 24 12.68 -12.60 -13.38
C GLY A 24 11.86 -12.61 -12.08
N ASP A 25 11.19 -11.49 -11.77
CA ASP A 25 10.38 -11.35 -10.55
C ASP A 25 9.05 -12.11 -10.66
N SER A 26 9.11 -13.37 -10.22
CA SER A 26 8.00 -14.33 -10.26
C SER A 26 7.21 -14.42 -8.96
N TRP A 27 7.38 -13.47 -8.03
CA TRP A 27 6.74 -13.50 -6.72
C TRP A 27 5.85 -12.27 -6.48
N ARG A 28 4.74 -12.48 -5.78
CA ARG A 28 3.80 -11.45 -5.34
C ARG A 28 3.46 -11.66 -3.87
N ILE A 29 3.65 -10.62 -3.07
CA ILE A 29 3.53 -10.67 -1.60
C ILE A 29 2.24 -9.97 -1.17
N PHE A 30 1.51 -10.63 -0.26
CA PHE A 30 0.30 -10.10 0.37
C PHE A 30 0.41 -10.23 1.89
N ARG A 31 -0.12 -9.26 2.63
CA ARG A 31 -0.25 -9.37 4.08
C ARG A 31 -1.60 -9.97 4.48
N VAL A 32 -1.58 -10.80 5.52
CA VAL A 32 -2.78 -11.15 6.26
C VAL A 32 -3.09 -10.02 7.24
N GLU A 33 -4.34 -9.57 7.27
CA GLU A 33 -4.74 -8.49 8.17
C GLU A 33 -4.77 -8.96 9.63
N THR A 34 -3.97 -8.31 10.47
CA THR A 34 -3.87 -8.54 11.91
C THR A 34 -3.96 -7.20 12.65
N THR A 35 -4.48 -7.20 13.87
CA THR A 35 -4.73 -5.97 14.65
C THR A 35 -3.66 -5.69 15.72
N THR A 36 -2.84 -6.69 16.06
CA THR A 36 -1.91 -6.62 17.21
C THR A 36 -0.49 -6.16 16.85
N LEU A 37 -0.27 -5.73 15.60
CA LEU A 37 1.06 -5.28 15.17
C LEU A 37 1.44 -3.97 15.86
N THR A 38 2.69 -3.86 16.30
CA THR A 38 3.23 -2.66 16.95
C THR A 38 4.55 -2.22 16.33
N GLY A 39 4.97 -0.98 16.62
CA GLY A 39 6.27 -0.42 16.24
C GLY A 39 6.54 -0.44 14.73
N ARG A 40 7.73 -0.95 14.35
CA ARG A 40 8.19 -1.00 12.96
C ARG A 40 7.29 -1.89 12.09
N LEU A 41 6.76 -3.00 12.63
CA LEU A 41 5.91 -3.91 11.87
C LEU A 41 4.57 -3.27 11.50
N ALA A 42 3.95 -2.51 12.40
CA ALA A 42 2.72 -1.76 12.10
C ALA A 42 2.93 -0.73 10.98
N THR A 43 4.09 -0.06 10.97
CA THR A 43 4.44 0.88 9.91
C THR A 43 4.72 0.17 8.58
N LEU A 44 5.38 -0.99 8.63
CA LEU A 44 5.65 -1.82 7.46
C LEU A 44 4.36 -2.37 6.83
N ALA A 45 3.41 -2.82 7.66
CA ALA A 45 2.15 -3.41 7.20
C ALA A 45 1.34 -2.48 6.31
N ARG A 46 1.35 -1.17 6.57
CA ARG A 46 0.67 -0.16 5.74
C ARG A 46 1.22 -0.05 4.31
N ARG A 47 2.43 -0.56 4.06
CA ARG A 47 3.09 -0.51 2.74
C ARG A 47 2.95 -1.80 1.94
N ILE A 48 2.36 -2.84 2.54
CA ILE A 48 2.18 -4.14 1.90
C ILE A 48 0.69 -4.33 1.60
N PRO A 49 0.31 -4.69 0.36
CA PRO A 49 -1.08 -4.92 -0.01
C PRO A 49 -1.73 -5.99 0.86
N PRO A 50 -2.95 -5.75 1.37
CA PRO A 50 -3.74 -6.79 2.03
C PRO A 50 -4.07 -7.91 1.05
N LEU A 51 -4.33 -9.10 1.59
CA LEU A 51 -4.86 -10.21 0.82
C LEU A 51 -6.24 -9.84 0.24
N PRO A 52 -6.41 -9.81 -1.08
CA PRO A 52 -7.65 -9.35 -1.66
C PRO A 52 -8.77 -10.36 -1.42
N LEU A 53 -9.98 -9.82 -1.38
CA LEU A 53 -11.20 -10.58 -1.12
C LEU A 53 -12.02 -10.64 -2.40
N THR A 54 -12.61 -11.79 -2.68
CA THR A 54 -13.64 -11.90 -3.71
C THR A 54 -14.87 -11.08 -3.32
N ARG A 55 -15.80 -10.88 -4.26
CA ARG A 55 -17.14 -10.33 -3.99
C ARG A 55 -17.90 -11.04 -2.87
N THR A 56 -17.58 -12.32 -2.62
CA THR A 56 -18.18 -13.14 -1.55
C THR A 56 -17.40 -13.09 -0.23
N GLY A 57 -16.39 -12.22 -0.13
CA GLY A 57 -15.57 -12.04 1.07
C GLY A 57 -14.54 -13.14 1.29
N LYS A 58 -14.30 -14.02 0.31
CA LYS A 58 -13.32 -15.10 0.45
C LYS A 58 -11.94 -14.60 0.02
N PRO A 59 -10.86 -14.97 0.73
CA PRO A 59 -9.51 -14.65 0.29
C PRO A 59 -9.19 -15.20 -1.10
N HIS A 60 -8.61 -14.35 -1.95
CA HIS A 60 -8.18 -14.70 -3.30
C HIS A 60 -6.74 -14.21 -3.52
N LEU A 61 -5.92 -15.00 -4.21
CA LEU A 61 -4.56 -14.61 -4.57
C LEU A 61 -4.59 -14.11 -6.02
N ASP A 62 -4.93 -12.83 -6.18
CA ASP A 62 -4.82 -12.15 -7.46
C ASP A 62 -3.36 -11.81 -7.75
N TRP A 63 -2.85 -12.09 -8.94
CA TRP A 63 -1.45 -11.79 -9.27
C TRP A 63 -1.19 -10.28 -9.40
N ASP A 64 -2.14 -9.55 -9.96
CA ASP A 64 -1.94 -8.15 -10.34
C ASP A 64 -1.95 -7.22 -9.11
N GLN A 65 -2.66 -7.62 -8.05
CA GLN A 65 -2.79 -6.83 -6.81
C GLN A 65 -1.64 -7.03 -5.80
N GLY A 66 -0.65 -7.84 -6.15
CA GLY A 66 0.43 -8.21 -5.23
C GLY A 66 1.65 -7.33 -5.31
N LEU A 67 2.36 -7.21 -4.18
CA LEU A 67 3.62 -6.48 -4.17
C LEU A 67 4.75 -7.34 -4.78
N PRO A 68 5.48 -6.86 -5.80
CA PRO A 68 6.61 -7.59 -6.36
C PRO A 68 7.72 -7.80 -5.31
N LEU A 69 8.44 -8.93 -5.39
CA LEU A 69 9.45 -9.29 -4.38
C LEU A 69 10.58 -8.28 -4.30
N HIS A 70 11.03 -7.73 -5.43
CA HIS A 70 12.10 -6.73 -5.44
C HIS A 70 11.70 -5.46 -4.66
N GLN A 71 10.44 -5.03 -4.78
CA GLN A 71 9.91 -3.88 -4.06
C GLN A 71 9.74 -4.18 -2.58
N PHE A 72 9.22 -5.37 -2.25
CA PHE A 72 9.09 -5.83 -0.87
C PHE A 72 10.44 -5.81 -0.14
N LEU A 73 11.50 -6.36 -0.75
CA LEU A 73 12.86 -6.31 -0.20
C LEU A 73 13.34 -4.89 0.00
N GLY A 74 13.08 -3.99 -0.96
CA GLY A 74 13.37 -2.56 -0.84
C GLY A 74 12.68 -1.92 0.36
N ILE A 75 11.44 -2.30 0.67
CA ILE A 75 10.71 -1.77 1.83
C ILE A 75 11.25 -2.35 3.15
N VAL A 76 11.49 -3.66 3.21
CA VAL A 76 11.90 -4.37 4.44
C VAL A 76 13.33 -4.01 4.85
N CYS A 77 14.26 -3.96 3.90
CA CYS A 77 15.68 -3.76 4.15
C CYS A 77 16.07 -2.29 4.38
N ARG A 78 15.13 -1.35 4.31
CA ARG A 78 15.44 0.07 4.58
C ARG A 78 15.87 0.28 6.03
N LYS A 79 17.06 0.84 6.23
CA LYS A 79 17.52 1.35 7.52
C LYS A 79 16.70 2.59 7.88
N SER A 80 16.39 2.74 9.16
CA SER A 80 15.52 3.77 9.75
C SER A 80 15.94 5.22 9.45
N ASP A 81 17.15 5.44 8.95
CA ASP A 81 17.79 6.75 8.89
C ASP A 81 17.60 7.46 7.55
N ASP A 82 17.02 6.77 6.55
CA ASP A 82 16.74 7.38 5.25
C ASP A 82 15.25 7.76 5.17
N ALA A 83 14.96 9.00 5.55
CA ALA A 83 13.61 9.57 5.69
C ALA A 83 12.81 9.63 4.37
N GLY A 84 13.41 9.33 3.21
CA GLY A 84 12.74 9.35 1.91
C GLY A 84 12.48 7.94 1.39
N LEU A 85 11.22 7.59 1.14
CA LEU A 85 10.92 6.49 0.21
C LEU A 85 11.61 6.86 -1.11
N SER A 86 12.52 6.01 -1.62
CA SER A 86 13.22 6.33 -2.86
C SER A 86 12.20 6.60 -3.96
N ARG A 87 12.45 7.61 -4.80
CA ARG A 87 11.51 8.07 -5.83
C ARG A 87 10.99 6.90 -6.68
N LEU A 88 11.87 5.95 -7.01
CA LEU A 88 11.54 4.72 -7.72
C LEU A 88 10.51 3.83 -6.99
N VAL A 89 10.61 3.71 -5.66
CA VAL A 89 9.64 2.90 -4.87
C VAL A 89 8.34 3.69 -4.67
N LYS A 90 8.39 5.03 -4.62
CA LYS A 90 7.16 5.85 -4.62
C LYS A 90 6.41 5.67 -5.93
N ASP A 91 7.11 5.85 -7.05
CA ASP A 91 6.55 5.72 -8.39
C ASP A 91 5.98 4.31 -8.64
N ALA A 92 6.61 3.28 -8.06
CA ALA A 92 6.14 1.90 -8.15
C ALA A 92 4.94 1.56 -7.23
N LEU A 93 4.80 2.23 -6.08
CA LEU A 93 3.68 2.07 -5.15
C LEU A 93 2.48 2.99 -5.48
N SER A 94 2.68 4.02 -6.31
CA SER A 94 1.62 4.92 -6.78
C SER A 94 0.72 4.32 -7.85
N ILE A 95 0.94 3.06 -8.23
CA ILE A 95 0.06 2.30 -9.12
C ILE A 95 -0.93 1.56 -8.21
N GLU A 96 -2.20 1.98 -8.28
CA GLU A 96 -3.36 1.49 -7.50
C GLU A 96 -3.54 2.11 -6.11
N THR A 97 -3.77 3.42 -6.08
CA THR A 97 -4.79 3.97 -5.18
C THR A 97 -5.51 5.07 -5.94
N GLU A 98 -6.54 4.69 -6.73
CA GLU A 98 -7.66 5.61 -6.95
C GLU A 98 -8.28 5.85 -5.57
N SER A 99 -7.71 6.82 -4.87
CA SER A 99 -8.40 7.49 -3.78
C SER A 99 -9.45 8.34 -4.46
N GLU A 100 -10.71 8.03 -4.18
CA GLU A 100 -11.84 8.86 -4.54
C GLU A 100 -11.48 10.32 -4.28
N SER A 101 -11.50 11.13 -5.34
CA SER A 101 -11.26 12.56 -5.23
C SER A 101 -12.38 13.17 -4.39
N ILE A 102 -12.11 13.45 -3.12
CA ILE A 102 -12.89 14.44 -2.39
C ILE A 102 -12.58 15.76 -3.10
N ILE A 103 -13.56 16.27 -3.84
CA ILE A 103 -13.50 17.58 -4.48
C ILE A 103 -13.51 18.61 -3.36
N GLU A 104 -12.33 19.11 -3.00
CA GLU A 104 -12.21 20.28 -2.13
C GLU A 104 -12.50 21.51 -2.99
N ILE A 105 -13.67 22.13 -2.76
CA ILE A 105 -14.07 23.37 -3.41
C ILE A 105 -13.19 24.47 -2.82
N GLU A 106 -12.13 24.83 -3.54
CA GLU A 106 -11.34 26.01 -3.22
C GLU A 106 -12.23 27.26 -3.41
N GLN A 107 -12.57 27.93 -2.29
CA GLN A 107 -13.16 29.25 -2.34
C GLN A 107 -12.16 30.21 -2.97
N LYS A 108 -12.33 30.42 -4.27
CA LYS A 108 -11.54 31.35 -5.06
C LYS A 108 -11.79 32.76 -4.53
N THR A 109 -10.84 33.28 -3.75
CA THR A 109 -10.84 34.68 -3.38
C THR A 109 -10.75 35.49 -4.66
N ILE A 110 -11.68 36.43 -4.82
CA ILE A 110 -11.79 37.26 -6.01
C ILE A 110 -10.52 38.13 -6.07
N PRO A 111 -9.76 38.11 -7.16
CA PRO A 111 -8.56 38.93 -7.26
C PRO A 111 -8.93 40.42 -7.31
N ALA A 112 -8.14 41.25 -6.62
CA ALA A 112 -8.43 42.67 -6.33
C ALA A 112 -8.80 43.54 -7.55
N TRP A 113 -8.44 43.14 -8.76
CA TRP A 113 -8.79 43.85 -9.99
C TRP A 113 -10.27 43.71 -10.39
N MET A 114 -11.00 42.76 -9.80
CA MET A 114 -12.39 42.43 -10.14
C MET A 114 -13.42 43.15 -9.25
N GLU A 115 -13.01 43.87 -8.20
CA GLU A 115 -13.91 44.72 -7.39
C GLU A 115 -14.45 45.95 -8.15
N ARG A 116 -13.81 46.31 -9.28
CA ARG A 116 -14.15 47.54 -10.03
C ARG A 116 -15.41 47.43 -10.91
N PHE A 117 -16.07 46.27 -10.94
CA PHE A 117 -17.21 46.02 -11.83
C PHE A 117 -18.56 45.92 -11.10
N HIS A 118 -18.64 46.33 -9.84
CA HIS A 118 -19.93 46.53 -9.16
C HIS A 118 -20.22 48.04 -9.04
N SER A 119 -21.11 48.53 -9.90
CA SER A 119 -21.88 49.77 -9.76
C SER A 119 -23.36 49.42 -9.74
#